data_AF-A0A928F009-F1
#
_entry.id   AF-A0A928F009-F1
#
_cell.length_a   1.000
_cell.length_b   1.000
_cell.length_c   1.000
_cell.angle_alpha   90.00
_cell.angle_beta   90.00
_cell.angle_gamma   90.00
#
_symmetry.space_group_name_H-M   'P 1'
#
loop_
_entity.id
_entity.type
_entity.pdbx_description
1 polymer ?
#
loop_
_entity_poly.entity_id
_entity_poly.type
_entity_poly.pdbx_seq_one_letter_code
_entity_poly.pdbx_strand_id
1 'polypeptide(L)'
;PSRYLCPSGCGKSTTLRMIAGLEEITEGELFIGETLVNDIAPKDRDIAMVFQNYALYPHMSVFDNMAFGLKLRKVAKEEIKRRVEEAARILDISHLLERKPKALSGGQKQRVALGRAIVRDPKVFLLDEPLSNLDAKLRASMRTELTKIHKKVGTTFIYVTHDQVEAMTMATRIVVMKDGLIQQVDTPQNLYDMPCNLFVAGFIGTPQMNFITCRLEQRGTDLYVTFGNNSIKVPADKAADPALKEYIGQDVVIGIRPETIHDEPAVVATMPESTIETTVDVTELMGAEIYLYLGFDGQEDATNGKNIIARVSARSSSRAGDAIKVAIDTTRMHIFDKDTEKCIVH
;
A
#
# COMPACT_ATOMS: atom_id res chain seq x y z
N PRO A 1 -6.54 1.64 11.99
CA PRO A 1 -6.00 2.71 11.11
C PRO A 1 -6.59 2.67 9.69
N SER A 2 -7.23 3.76 9.29
CA SER A 2 -7.49 4.05 7.88
C SER A 2 -6.24 4.75 7.33
N ARG A 3 -5.58 4.14 6.35
CA ARG A 3 -4.37 4.69 5.71
C ARG A 3 -4.70 5.25 4.35
N TYR A 4 -4.01 6.28 3.90
CA TYR A 4 -4.13 6.74 2.51
C TYR A 4 -2.88 6.28 1.74
N LEU A 5 -3.06 5.58 0.62
CA LEU A 5 -1.97 5.10 -0.23
C LEU A 5 -2.24 5.50 -1.69
N CYS A 6 -1.33 6.26 -2.29
CA CYS A 6 -1.46 6.76 -3.66
C CYS A 6 -0.09 7.20 -4.21
N PRO A 7 0.05 7.44 -5.52
CA PRO A 7 1.18 8.18 -6.11
C PRO A 7 1.38 9.57 -5.49
N SER A 8 2.57 10.17 -5.67
CA SER A 8 2.85 11.55 -5.27
C SER A 8 1.86 12.52 -5.93
N GLY A 9 1.36 13.52 -5.20
CA GLY A 9 0.52 14.61 -5.75
C GLY A 9 -1.00 14.40 -5.77
N CYS A 10 -1.51 13.25 -5.33
CA CYS A 10 -2.95 12.91 -5.40
C CYS A 10 -3.84 13.51 -4.27
N GLY A 11 -3.34 14.41 -3.43
CA GLY A 11 -4.10 15.04 -2.34
C GLY A 11 -4.06 14.38 -0.94
N LYS A 12 -3.28 13.30 -0.69
CA LYS A 12 -3.23 12.65 0.64
C LYS A 12 -2.84 13.60 1.78
N SER A 13 -1.73 14.31 1.61
CA SER A 13 -1.21 15.22 2.65
C SER A 13 -2.11 16.45 2.79
N THR A 14 -2.72 16.93 1.71
CA THR A 14 -3.78 17.95 1.73
C THR A 14 -4.96 17.47 2.58
N THR A 15 -5.50 16.27 2.34
CA THR A 15 -6.58 15.69 3.15
C THR A 15 -6.17 15.55 4.62
N LEU A 16 -4.96 15.07 4.89
CA LEU A 16 -4.46 14.95 6.27
C LEU A 16 -4.35 16.31 6.97
N ARG A 17 -3.93 17.36 6.24
CA ARG A 17 -3.82 18.73 6.74
C ARG A 17 -5.17 19.40 6.93
N MET A 18 -6.14 19.12 6.06
CA MET A 18 -7.54 19.53 6.25
C MET A 18 -8.14 18.90 7.51
N ILE A 19 -7.89 17.60 7.74
CA ILE A 19 -8.26 16.93 9.00
C ILE A 19 -7.57 17.62 10.18
N ALA A 20 -6.29 17.97 10.02
CA ALA A 20 -5.52 18.67 11.03
C ALA A 20 -5.98 20.11 11.32
N GLY A 21 -6.75 20.72 10.41
CA GLY A 21 -7.12 22.13 10.42
C GLY A 21 -5.99 23.07 10.00
N LEU A 22 -4.94 22.54 9.37
CA LEU A 22 -3.83 23.32 8.83
C LEU A 22 -4.14 23.85 7.42
N GLU A 23 -5.17 23.31 6.78
CA GLU A 23 -5.74 23.76 5.51
C GLU A 23 -7.26 23.85 5.67
N GLU A 24 -7.89 24.80 4.98
CA GLU A 24 -9.35 25.02 5.02
C GLU A 24 -10.07 24.02 4.11
N ILE A 25 -11.28 23.64 4.51
CA ILE A 25 -12.15 22.75 3.74
C ILE A 25 -13.08 23.62 2.91
N THR A 26 -12.98 23.53 1.58
CA THR A 26 -13.81 24.33 0.67
C THR A 26 -15.29 23.97 0.76
N GLU A 27 -15.61 22.67 0.77
CA GLU A 27 -16.99 22.14 0.81
C GLU A 27 -17.03 20.82 1.58
N GLY A 28 -18.22 20.47 2.08
CA GLY A 28 -18.47 19.24 2.84
C GLY A 28 -18.23 19.39 4.34
N GLU A 29 -18.47 18.32 5.07
CA GLU A 29 -18.47 18.31 6.54
C GLU A 29 -17.42 17.33 7.08
N LEU A 30 -16.64 17.79 8.05
CA LEU A 30 -15.66 16.96 8.77
C LEU A 30 -16.07 16.84 10.23
N PHE A 31 -16.31 15.62 10.68
CA PHE A 31 -16.63 15.30 12.06
C PHE A 31 -15.47 14.56 12.74
N ILE A 32 -15.17 14.94 13.99
CA ILE A 32 -14.29 14.19 14.89
C ILE A 32 -15.11 13.76 16.11
N GLY A 33 -15.44 12.46 16.19
CA GLY A 33 -16.51 12.00 17.05
C GLY A 33 -17.84 12.56 16.55
N GLU A 34 -18.58 13.26 17.41
CA GLU A 34 -19.88 13.87 17.08
C GLU A 34 -19.78 15.37 16.76
N THR A 35 -18.58 15.95 16.79
CA THR A 35 -18.38 17.40 16.63
C THR A 35 -17.99 17.75 15.20
N LEU A 36 -18.72 18.68 14.57
CA LEU A 36 -18.34 19.32 13.31
C LEU A 36 -17.13 20.22 13.55
N VAL A 37 -15.99 19.94 12.91
CA VAL A 37 -14.71 20.61 13.22
C VAL A 37 -14.23 21.56 12.12
N ASN A 38 -14.99 21.78 11.05
CA ASN A 38 -14.61 22.62 9.91
C ASN A 38 -14.00 23.97 10.34
N ASP A 39 -14.69 24.70 11.22
CA ASP A 39 -14.28 26.03 11.69
C ASP A 39 -13.53 26.01 13.04
N ILE A 40 -13.23 24.82 13.58
CA ILE A 40 -12.51 24.69 14.85
C ILE A 40 -11.01 24.81 14.59
N ALA A 41 -10.33 25.67 15.35
CA ALA A 41 -8.89 25.84 15.25
C ALA A 41 -8.12 24.53 15.56
N PRO A 42 -6.97 24.24 14.92
CA PRO A 42 -6.20 23.00 15.12
C PRO A 42 -5.92 22.62 16.57
N LYS A 43 -5.65 23.61 17.41
CA LYS A 43 -5.33 23.42 18.84
C LYS A 43 -6.52 22.84 19.65
N ASP A 44 -7.74 23.06 19.16
CA ASP A 44 -9.01 22.73 19.81
C ASP A 44 -9.69 21.49 19.19
N ARG A 45 -9.16 20.94 18.07
CA ARG A 45 -9.69 19.73 17.40
C ARG A 45 -9.37 18.40 18.11
N ASP A 46 -8.65 18.46 19.23
CA ASP A 46 -8.26 17.28 20.04
C ASP A 46 -7.53 16.16 19.27
N ILE A 47 -6.61 16.58 18.40
CA ILE A 47 -5.78 15.71 17.56
C ILE A 47 -4.29 15.92 17.84
N ALA A 48 -3.47 14.94 17.47
CA ALA A 48 -2.02 15.11 17.42
C ALA A 48 -1.46 14.72 16.05
N MET A 49 -0.65 15.61 15.49
CA MET A 49 0.02 15.40 14.21
C MET A 49 1.52 15.14 14.41
N VAL A 50 2.03 14.12 13.72
CA VAL A 50 3.46 13.79 13.63
C VAL A 50 3.91 14.06 12.20
N PHE A 51 4.84 14.99 12.04
CA PHE A 51 5.39 15.40 10.74
C PHE A 51 6.59 14.55 10.32
N GLN A 52 6.81 14.47 9.01
CA GLN A 52 7.96 13.82 8.37
C GLN A 52 9.33 14.18 8.97
N ASN A 53 9.55 15.47 9.31
CA ASN A 53 10.84 15.98 9.81
C ASN A 53 11.03 15.86 11.33
N TYR A 54 10.19 15.09 12.03
CA TYR A 54 10.13 14.95 13.50
C TYR A 54 9.75 16.23 14.28
N ALA A 55 10.07 17.40 13.73
CA ALA A 55 9.80 18.74 14.27
C ALA A 55 10.22 18.92 15.74
N LEU A 56 11.31 18.29 16.17
CA LEU A 56 11.81 18.36 17.55
C LEU A 56 12.56 19.67 17.81
N TYR A 57 12.38 20.25 19.00
CA TYR A 57 13.11 21.43 19.44
C TYR A 57 14.54 21.03 19.84
N PRO A 58 15.58 21.48 19.11
CA PRO A 58 16.95 20.95 19.27
C PRO A 58 17.63 21.41 20.56
N HIS A 59 17.13 22.49 21.17
CA HIS A 59 17.67 23.07 22.40
C HIS A 59 17.04 22.48 23.68
N MET A 60 15.91 21.78 23.56
CA MET A 60 15.19 21.15 24.67
C MET A 60 15.62 19.69 24.88
N SER A 61 15.50 19.19 26.10
CA SER A 61 15.64 17.75 26.41
C SER A 61 14.51 16.94 25.77
N VAL A 62 14.62 15.61 25.76
CA VAL A 62 13.53 14.71 25.34
C VAL A 62 12.29 14.91 26.22
N PHE A 63 12.48 14.98 27.55
CA PHE A 63 11.42 15.26 28.51
C PHE A 63 10.72 16.58 28.18
N ASP A 64 11.48 17.65 27.94
CA ASP A 64 10.93 18.97 27.63
C ASP A 64 10.22 19.02 26.28
N ASN A 65 10.75 18.31 25.27
CA ASN A 65 10.10 18.17 23.98
C ASN A 65 8.70 17.55 24.14
N MET A 66 8.60 16.46 24.91
CA MET A 66 7.32 15.78 25.20
C MET A 66 6.41 16.66 26.04
N ALA A 67 6.93 17.28 27.10
CA ALA A 67 6.16 18.12 28.01
C ALA A 67 5.65 19.44 27.40
N PHE A 68 6.27 19.94 26.32
CA PHE A 68 6.04 21.28 25.78
C PHE A 68 4.55 21.62 25.54
N GLY A 69 3.81 20.73 24.87
CA GLY A 69 2.39 20.95 24.57
C GLY A 69 1.51 21.01 25.83
N LEU A 70 1.84 20.21 26.84
CA LEU A 70 1.13 20.20 28.13
C LEU A 70 1.45 21.45 28.96
N LYS A 71 2.70 21.93 28.92
CA LYS A 71 3.11 23.19 29.56
C LYS A 71 2.34 24.38 29.00
N LEU A 72 2.18 24.46 27.66
CA LEU A 72 1.39 25.51 27.02
C LEU A 72 -0.09 25.48 27.41
N ARG A 73 -0.64 24.28 27.63
CA ARG A 73 -2.01 24.08 28.15
C ARG A 73 -2.13 24.27 29.67
N LYS A 74 -1.06 24.70 30.35
CA LYS A 74 -1.00 24.96 31.80
C LYS A 74 -1.39 23.74 32.65
N VAL A 75 -1.10 22.53 32.18
CA VAL A 75 -1.28 21.28 32.94
C VAL A 75 -0.36 21.28 34.16
N ALA A 76 -0.82 20.73 35.29
CA ALA A 76 -0.05 20.65 36.53
C ALA A 76 1.27 19.87 36.34
N LYS A 77 2.35 20.31 37.00
CA LYS A 77 3.70 19.73 36.82
C LYS A 77 3.76 18.22 37.12
N GLU A 78 3.09 17.78 38.19
CA GLU A 78 3.03 16.36 38.55
C GLU A 78 2.34 15.52 37.46
N GLU A 79 1.26 16.06 36.88
CA GLU A 79 0.55 15.39 35.80
C GLU A 79 1.37 15.32 34.51
N ILE A 80 2.11 16.38 34.20
CA ILE A 80 3.05 16.39 33.07
C ILE A 80 4.10 15.29 33.26
N LYS A 81 4.71 15.22 34.45
CA LYS A 81 5.74 14.22 34.75
C LYS A 81 5.19 12.80 34.58
N ARG A 82 4.03 12.52 35.18
CA ARG A 82 3.35 11.22 35.09
C ARG A 82 3.11 10.80 33.64
N ARG A 83 2.51 11.68 32.82
CA ARG A 83 2.20 11.39 31.41
C ARG A 83 3.47 11.19 30.56
N VAL A 84 4.49 12.01 30.78
CA VAL A 84 5.76 11.89 30.04
C VAL A 84 6.47 10.58 30.39
N GLU A 85 6.51 10.20 31.66
CA GLU A 85 7.12 8.94 32.10
C GLU A 85 6.35 7.71 31.62
N GLU A 86 5.02 7.77 31.57
CA GLU A 86 4.18 6.72 30.99
C GLU A 86 4.41 6.58 29.48
N ALA A 87 4.35 7.66 28.72
CA ALA A 87 4.62 7.65 27.29
C ALA A 87 6.04 7.16 26.99
N ALA A 88 7.03 7.56 27.79
CA ALA A 88 8.41 7.13 27.65
C ALA A 88 8.59 5.61 27.90
N ARG A 89 7.82 5.02 28.84
CA ARG A 89 7.77 3.57 29.04
C ARG A 89 7.14 2.84 27.87
N ILE A 90 6.02 3.34 27.33
CA ILE A 90 5.35 2.73 26.16
C ILE A 90 6.29 2.68 24.94
N LEU A 91 7.07 3.75 24.77
CA LEU A 91 7.98 3.96 23.64
C LEU A 91 9.40 3.44 23.88
N ASP A 92 9.69 2.90 25.07
CA ASP A 92 11.03 2.42 25.44
C ASP A 92 12.12 3.50 25.23
N ILE A 93 11.87 4.70 25.77
CA ILE A 93 12.78 5.87 25.72
C ILE A 93 13.01 6.50 27.08
N SER A 94 12.62 5.86 28.19
CA SER A 94 12.80 6.40 29.55
C SER A 94 14.25 6.77 29.86
N HIS A 95 15.20 5.98 29.37
CA HIS A 95 16.64 6.20 29.53
C HIS A 95 17.19 7.38 28.69
N LEU A 96 16.36 8.00 27.85
CA LEU A 96 16.73 9.09 26.95
C LEU A 96 16.14 10.45 27.39
N LEU A 97 15.30 10.48 28.43
CA LEU A 97 14.53 11.67 28.85
C LEU A 97 15.39 12.93 29.04
N GLU A 98 16.60 12.79 29.57
CA GLU A 98 17.51 13.91 29.82
C GLU A 98 18.36 14.31 28.61
N ARG A 99 18.42 13.48 27.56
CA ARG A 99 19.23 13.75 26.37
C ARG A 99 18.60 14.83 25.50
N LYS A 100 19.41 15.47 24.66
CA LYS A 100 18.95 16.39 23.61
C LYS A 100 18.82 15.67 22.26
N PRO A 101 17.95 16.13 21.33
CA PRO A 101 17.74 15.48 20.03
C PRO A 101 19.00 15.22 19.20
N LYS A 102 20.04 16.06 19.34
CA LYS A 102 21.33 15.87 18.64
C LYS A 102 22.07 14.59 19.04
N ALA A 103 21.79 14.04 20.23
CA ALA A 103 22.41 12.83 20.76
C ALA A 103 21.57 11.56 20.52
N LEU A 104 20.57 11.62 19.63
CA LEU A 104 19.63 10.55 19.34
C LEU A 104 19.78 10.04 17.90
N SER A 105 19.59 8.73 17.72
CA SER A 105 19.42 8.11 16.40
C SER A 105 18.12 8.55 15.72
N GLY A 106 17.96 8.27 14.42
CA GLY A 106 16.72 8.57 13.68
C GLY A 106 15.47 7.93 14.30
N GLY A 107 15.55 6.64 14.64
CA GLY A 107 14.44 5.92 15.27
C GLY A 107 14.13 6.45 16.68
N GLN A 108 15.16 6.82 17.45
CA GLN A 108 14.96 7.48 18.75
C GLN A 108 14.26 8.84 18.60
N LYS A 109 14.68 9.68 17.64
CA LYS A 109 13.99 10.95 17.34
C LYS A 109 12.53 10.73 16.97
N GLN A 110 12.25 9.69 16.18
CA GLN A 110 10.88 9.35 15.81
C GLN A 110 10.05 8.92 17.02
N ARG A 111 10.59 8.07 17.90
CA ARG A 111 9.94 7.69 19.17
C ARG A 111 9.64 8.93 20.01
N VAL A 112 10.57 9.88 20.11
CA VAL A 112 10.34 11.15 20.83
C VAL A 112 9.24 11.98 20.17
N ALA A 113 9.22 12.09 18.84
CA ALA A 113 8.17 12.80 18.11
C ALA A 113 6.78 12.19 18.34
N LEU A 114 6.70 10.85 18.35
CA LEU A 114 5.47 10.14 18.69
C LEU A 114 5.11 10.31 20.17
N GLY A 115 6.11 10.36 21.07
CA GLY A 115 5.93 10.67 22.48
C GLY A 115 5.25 12.01 22.71
N ARG A 116 5.62 13.05 21.94
CA ARG A 116 4.94 14.36 21.96
C ARG A 116 3.47 14.27 21.60
N ALA A 117 3.10 13.35 20.73
CA ALA A 117 1.71 13.11 20.36
C ALA A 117 0.98 12.31 21.45
N ILE A 118 1.59 11.23 21.96
CA ILE A 118 0.98 10.33 22.95
C ILE A 118 0.66 11.04 24.27
N VAL A 119 1.56 11.89 24.78
CA VAL A 119 1.33 12.60 26.06
C VAL A 119 0.12 13.54 26.04
N ARG A 120 -0.35 13.92 24.84
CA ARG A 120 -1.56 14.74 24.68
C ARG A 120 -2.85 13.94 24.82
N ASP A 121 -2.78 12.62 24.70
CA ASP A 121 -3.94 11.72 24.73
C ASP A 121 -5.08 12.16 23.77
N PRO A 122 -4.79 12.37 22.47
CA PRO A 122 -5.76 12.90 21.51
C PRO A 122 -6.79 11.84 21.11
N LYS A 123 -7.91 12.26 20.51
CA LYS A 123 -8.88 11.34 19.88
C LYS A 123 -8.37 10.71 18.58
N VAL A 124 -7.52 11.41 17.85
CA VAL A 124 -6.98 10.95 16.55
C VAL A 124 -5.50 11.32 16.43
N PHE A 125 -4.70 10.34 16.02
CA PHE A 125 -3.31 10.52 15.61
C PHE A 125 -3.22 10.66 14.09
N LEU A 126 -2.55 11.71 13.63
CA LEU A 126 -2.29 11.97 12.21
C LEU A 126 -0.79 11.85 11.95
N LEU A 127 -0.39 10.97 11.03
CA LEU A 127 1.02 10.74 10.71
C LEU A 127 1.25 10.96 9.22
N ASP A 128 2.07 11.97 8.89
CA ASP A 128 2.42 12.35 7.52
C ASP A 128 3.82 11.82 7.19
N GLU A 129 3.88 10.68 6.47
CA GLU A 129 5.10 9.99 6.05
C GLU A 129 6.19 9.86 7.15
N PRO A 130 5.84 9.37 8.35
CA PRO A 130 6.74 9.48 9.51
C PRO A 130 8.02 8.62 9.40
N LEU A 131 8.13 7.76 8.38
CA LEU A 131 9.22 6.81 8.16
C LEU A 131 10.08 7.10 6.91
N SER A 132 9.73 8.10 6.12
CA SER A 132 10.41 8.37 4.84
C SER A 132 11.89 8.75 5.02
N ASN A 133 12.22 9.44 6.11
CA ASN A 133 13.56 9.95 6.42
C ASN A 133 14.50 8.90 7.03
N LEU A 134 14.09 7.63 7.12
CA LEU A 134 14.87 6.53 7.69
C LEU A 134 15.43 5.63 6.60
N ASP A 135 16.59 5.00 6.86
CA ASP A 135 17.15 3.95 6.01
C ASP A 135 16.27 2.69 6.01
N ALA A 136 16.45 1.81 5.03
CA ALA A 136 15.60 0.63 4.84
C ALA A 136 15.56 -0.32 6.06
N LYS A 137 16.71 -0.54 6.73
CA LYS A 137 16.80 -1.45 7.88
C LYS A 137 16.06 -0.86 9.08
N LEU A 138 16.30 0.42 9.36
CA LEU A 138 15.63 1.12 10.45
C LEU A 138 14.13 1.28 10.17
N ARG A 139 13.74 1.55 8.93
CA ARG A 139 12.34 1.61 8.50
C ARG A 139 11.60 0.32 8.78
N ALA A 140 12.17 -0.83 8.44
CA ALA A 140 11.55 -2.14 8.72
C ALA A 140 11.33 -2.39 10.23
N SER A 141 12.32 -2.04 11.06
CA SER A 141 12.21 -2.13 12.52
C SER A 141 11.11 -1.20 13.04
N MET A 142 11.13 0.07 12.61
CA MET A 142 10.19 1.09 13.06
C MET A 142 8.74 0.79 12.63
N ARG A 143 8.50 0.18 11.46
CA ARG A 143 7.17 -0.32 11.08
C ARG A 143 6.61 -1.28 12.12
N THR A 144 7.41 -2.26 12.52
CA THR A 144 7.01 -3.25 13.53
C THR A 144 6.71 -2.60 14.88
N GLU A 145 7.53 -1.62 15.27
CA GLU A 145 7.33 -0.87 16.51
C GLU A 145 6.07 -0.02 16.49
N LEU A 146 5.83 0.74 15.41
CA LEU A 146 4.62 1.56 15.25
C LEU A 146 3.35 0.70 15.31
N THR A 147 3.35 -0.48 14.70
CA THR A 147 2.21 -1.42 14.80
C THR A 147 1.98 -1.87 16.25
N LYS A 148 3.03 -2.14 17.02
CA LYS A 148 2.92 -2.48 18.44
C LYS A 148 2.40 -1.30 19.26
N ILE A 149 2.88 -0.08 18.98
CA ILE A 149 2.45 1.13 19.68
C ILE A 149 0.98 1.41 19.41
N HIS A 150 0.53 1.33 18.15
CA HIS A 150 -0.88 1.47 17.79
C HIS A 150 -1.76 0.47 18.55
N LYS A 151 -1.35 -0.81 18.65
CA LYS A 151 -2.09 -1.82 19.42
C LYS A 151 -2.14 -1.52 20.93
N LYS A 152 -1.08 -0.94 21.50
CA LYS A 152 -1.04 -0.57 22.93
C LYS A 152 -1.85 0.68 23.24
N VAL A 153 -1.84 1.67 22.35
CA VAL A 153 -2.51 2.96 22.54
C VAL A 153 -4.02 2.83 22.27
N GLY A 154 -4.43 2.05 21.27
CA GLY A 154 -5.85 1.74 21.02
C GLY A 154 -6.67 2.88 20.38
N THR A 155 -6.05 4.03 20.11
CA THR A 155 -6.69 5.20 19.48
C THR A 155 -6.71 5.12 17.95
N THR A 156 -7.55 5.92 17.29
CA THR A 156 -7.59 6.06 15.83
C THR A 156 -6.31 6.69 15.28
N PHE A 157 -5.70 6.01 14.30
CA PHE A 157 -4.54 6.50 13.55
C PHE A 157 -4.90 6.67 12.08
N ILE A 158 -4.58 7.84 11.53
CA ILE A 158 -4.56 8.11 10.09
C ILE A 158 -3.11 8.26 9.67
N TYR A 159 -2.70 7.43 8.71
CA TYR A 159 -1.31 7.31 8.27
C TYR A 159 -1.23 7.52 6.76
N VAL A 160 -0.44 8.50 6.33
CA VAL A 160 -0.17 8.79 4.92
C VAL A 160 1.21 8.25 4.55
N THR A 161 1.27 7.53 3.44
CA THR A 161 2.53 7.02 2.88
C THR A 161 2.45 6.84 1.37
N HIS A 162 3.62 6.84 0.74
CA HIS A 162 3.83 6.40 -0.64
C HIS A 162 4.38 4.96 -0.72
N ASP A 163 4.79 4.37 0.41
CA ASP A 163 5.34 3.01 0.48
C ASP A 163 4.19 1.99 0.63
N GLN A 164 4.04 1.14 -0.38
CA GLN A 164 3.01 0.10 -0.41
C GLN A 164 3.21 -0.92 0.72
N VAL A 165 4.44 -1.29 1.03
CA VAL A 165 4.76 -2.26 2.09
C VAL A 165 4.33 -1.69 3.44
N GLU A 166 4.51 -0.40 3.68
CA GLU A 166 3.99 0.26 4.88
C GLU A 166 2.46 0.19 4.96
N ALA A 167 1.75 0.44 3.86
CA ALA A 167 0.31 0.34 3.86
C ALA A 167 -0.16 -1.11 4.10
N MET A 168 0.40 -2.06 3.37
CA MET A 168 0.01 -3.47 3.42
C MET A 168 0.26 -4.13 4.77
N THR A 169 1.35 -3.78 5.46
CA THR A 169 1.78 -4.49 6.69
C THR A 169 1.22 -3.91 7.99
N MET A 170 0.69 -2.68 7.96
CA MET A 170 0.34 -1.96 9.18
C MET A 170 -1.07 -1.35 9.17
N ALA A 171 -1.75 -1.29 8.02
CA ALA A 171 -3.13 -0.79 7.95
C ALA A 171 -4.15 -1.80 8.49
N THR A 172 -5.26 -1.30 9.03
CA THR A 172 -6.49 -2.13 9.10
C THR A 172 -7.34 -1.91 7.87
N ARG A 173 -7.36 -0.69 7.34
CA ARG A 173 -7.94 -0.33 6.05
C ARG A 173 -7.04 0.63 5.31
N ILE A 174 -7.03 0.56 3.99
CA ILE A 174 -6.32 1.45 3.09
C ILE A 174 -7.36 2.12 2.19
N VAL A 175 -7.21 3.43 2.03
CA VAL A 175 -7.91 4.31 1.11
C VAL A 175 -6.92 4.54 -0.04
N VAL A 176 -7.21 3.97 -1.19
CA VAL A 176 -6.46 4.25 -2.41
C VAL A 176 -7.08 5.46 -3.09
N MET A 177 -6.27 6.45 -3.45
CA MET A 177 -6.71 7.65 -4.18
C MET A 177 -5.88 7.88 -5.45
N LYS A 178 -6.48 8.54 -6.43
CA LYS A 178 -5.86 8.98 -7.68
C LYS A 178 -6.44 10.36 -8.01
N ASP A 179 -5.58 11.34 -8.29
CA ASP A 179 -5.99 12.69 -8.72
C ASP A 179 -7.08 13.34 -7.84
N GLY A 180 -6.95 13.20 -6.51
CA GLY A 180 -7.91 13.75 -5.54
C GLY A 180 -9.15 12.89 -5.29
N LEU A 181 -9.37 11.82 -6.06
CA LEU A 181 -10.53 10.95 -5.96
C LEU A 181 -10.19 9.63 -5.27
N ILE A 182 -11.02 9.23 -4.30
CA ILE A 182 -10.95 7.90 -3.69
C ILE A 182 -11.35 6.85 -4.73
N GLN A 183 -10.47 5.89 -4.95
CA GLN A 183 -10.68 4.76 -5.87
C GLN A 183 -11.30 3.58 -5.15
N GLN A 184 -10.73 3.18 -4.01
CA GLN A 184 -11.21 2.05 -3.22
C GLN A 184 -10.81 2.20 -1.74
N VAL A 185 -11.67 1.72 -0.83
CA VAL A 185 -11.37 1.70 0.62
C VAL A 185 -11.66 0.34 1.20
N ASP A 186 -10.62 -0.46 1.46
CA ASP A 186 -10.79 -1.82 1.96
C ASP A 186 -9.63 -2.27 2.85
N THR A 187 -9.68 -3.50 3.35
CA THR A 187 -8.56 -4.17 3.99
C THR A 187 -7.40 -4.37 3.00
N PRO A 188 -6.15 -4.48 3.48
CA PRO A 188 -5.01 -4.75 2.61
C PRO A 188 -5.20 -5.98 1.71
N GLN A 189 -5.73 -7.06 2.28
CA GLN A 189 -5.94 -8.31 1.56
C GLN A 189 -6.97 -8.14 0.43
N ASN A 190 -8.13 -7.53 0.73
CA ASN A 190 -9.15 -7.30 -0.29
C ASN A 190 -8.69 -6.35 -1.40
N LEU A 191 -7.87 -5.34 -1.10
CA LEU A 191 -7.29 -4.49 -2.15
C LEU A 191 -6.33 -5.24 -3.06
N TYR A 192 -5.64 -6.25 -2.51
CA TYR A 192 -4.73 -7.08 -3.29
C TYR A 192 -5.47 -8.07 -4.16
N ASP A 193 -6.47 -8.76 -3.59
CA ASP A 193 -7.22 -9.85 -4.22
C ASP A 193 -8.42 -9.40 -5.04
N MET A 194 -9.04 -8.25 -4.72
CA MET A 194 -10.25 -7.73 -5.35
C MET A 194 -10.13 -6.23 -5.69
N PRO A 195 -9.21 -5.84 -6.59
CA PRO A 195 -9.02 -4.46 -6.98
C PRO A 195 -10.13 -3.96 -7.93
N CYS A 196 -10.84 -2.87 -7.60
CA CYS A 196 -12.02 -2.43 -8.36
C CYS A 196 -11.73 -1.89 -9.77
N ASN A 197 -10.48 -1.56 -10.10
CA ASN A 197 -10.06 -1.04 -11.41
C ASN A 197 -8.57 -1.30 -11.67
N LEU A 198 -8.13 -1.09 -12.91
CA LEU A 198 -6.74 -1.28 -13.36
C LEU A 198 -5.74 -0.48 -12.52
N PHE A 199 -6.11 0.74 -12.11
CA PHE A 199 -5.24 1.57 -11.28
C PHE A 199 -4.97 0.92 -9.92
N VAL A 200 -6.00 0.50 -9.18
CA VAL A 200 -5.81 -0.17 -7.89
C VAL A 200 -5.04 -1.48 -8.06
N ALA A 201 -5.37 -2.25 -9.11
CA ALA A 201 -4.74 -3.52 -9.41
C ALA A 201 -3.22 -3.39 -9.69
N GLY A 202 -2.84 -2.37 -10.48
CA GLY A 202 -1.46 -2.10 -10.84
C GLY A 202 -0.67 -1.36 -9.76
N PHE A 203 -1.38 -0.64 -8.89
CA PHE A 203 -0.76 0.14 -7.83
C PHE A 203 -0.56 -0.63 -6.53
N ILE A 204 -1.38 -1.64 -6.21
CA ILE A 204 -1.21 -2.46 -5.01
C ILE A 204 -0.42 -3.71 -5.36
N GLY A 205 0.78 -3.89 -4.79
CA GLY A 205 1.60 -5.10 -4.96
C GLY A 205 2.98 -4.79 -5.55
N THR A 206 3.98 -5.53 -5.11
CA THR A 206 5.35 -5.43 -5.64
C THR A 206 5.91 -6.85 -5.83
N PRO A 207 6.23 -7.28 -7.06
CA PRO A 207 6.09 -6.53 -8.32
C PRO A 207 4.64 -6.19 -8.69
N GLN A 208 4.46 -5.24 -9.61
CA GLN A 208 3.13 -4.80 -10.05
C GLN A 208 2.39 -5.90 -10.80
N MET A 209 1.06 -5.83 -10.82
CA MET A 209 0.25 -6.74 -11.64
C MET A 209 0.60 -6.58 -13.12
N ASN A 210 0.66 -7.70 -13.83
CA ASN A 210 0.82 -7.74 -15.27
C ASN A 210 -0.53 -7.49 -15.94
N PHE A 211 -0.54 -6.67 -16.98
CA PHE A 211 -1.74 -6.39 -17.77
C PHE A 211 -1.51 -6.81 -19.22
N ILE A 212 -2.47 -7.58 -19.76
CA ILE A 212 -2.45 -8.05 -21.14
C ILE A 212 -3.79 -7.72 -21.78
N THR A 213 -3.76 -6.92 -22.85
CA THR A 213 -4.92 -6.69 -23.70
C THR A 213 -5.16 -7.92 -24.55
N CYS A 214 -6.36 -8.46 -24.50
CA CYS A 214 -6.73 -9.69 -25.15
C CYS A 214 -8.18 -9.63 -25.65
N ARG A 215 -8.54 -10.51 -26.57
CA ARG A 215 -9.90 -10.65 -27.05
C ARG A 215 -10.61 -11.76 -26.29
N LEU A 216 -11.82 -11.50 -25.80
CA LEU A 216 -12.64 -12.52 -25.16
C LEU A 216 -13.40 -13.31 -26.23
N GLU A 217 -13.17 -14.61 -26.33
CA GLU A 217 -13.78 -15.49 -27.33
C GLU A 217 -14.58 -16.61 -26.67
N GLN A 218 -15.72 -16.96 -27.26
CA GLN A 218 -16.49 -18.13 -26.86
C GLN A 218 -16.20 -19.30 -27.81
N ARG A 219 -15.85 -20.46 -27.25
CA ARG A 219 -15.63 -21.71 -27.98
C ARG A 219 -16.47 -22.82 -27.37
N GLY A 220 -17.62 -23.10 -27.99
CA GLY A 220 -18.62 -23.99 -27.41
C GLY A 220 -19.20 -23.37 -26.13
N THR A 221 -19.07 -24.07 -25.00
CA THR A 221 -19.51 -23.59 -23.67
C THR A 221 -18.46 -22.79 -22.92
N ASP A 222 -17.21 -22.85 -23.37
CA ASP A 222 -16.07 -22.30 -22.65
C ASP A 222 -15.69 -20.91 -23.18
N LEU A 223 -15.18 -20.06 -22.30
CA LEU A 223 -14.61 -18.76 -22.66
C LEU A 223 -13.09 -18.84 -22.66
N TYR A 224 -12.47 -18.15 -23.60
CA TYR A 224 -11.02 -18.03 -23.76
C TYR A 224 -10.64 -16.57 -23.93
N VAL A 225 -9.49 -16.19 -23.39
CA VAL A 225 -8.83 -14.92 -23.71
C VAL A 225 -7.69 -15.20 -24.70
N THR A 226 -7.71 -14.49 -25.82
CA THR A 226 -6.74 -14.67 -26.91
C THR A 226 -5.91 -13.41 -27.13
N PHE A 227 -4.61 -13.59 -27.32
CA PHE A 227 -3.69 -12.51 -27.65
C PHE A 227 -2.50 -13.09 -28.42
N GLY A 228 -2.22 -12.51 -29.59
CA GLY A 228 -1.34 -13.09 -30.60
C GLY A 228 -1.65 -14.58 -30.86
N ASN A 229 -0.66 -15.45 -30.63
CA ASN A 229 -0.82 -16.91 -30.82
C ASN A 229 -1.23 -17.64 -29.54
N ASN A 230 -1.40 -16.93 -28.43
CA ASN A 230 -1.72 -17.50 -27.13
C ASN A 230 -3.23 -17.51 -26.89
N SER A 231 -3.69 -18.55 -26.20
CA SER A 231 -5.10 -18.75 -25.86
C SER A 231 -5.19 -19.36 -24.47
N ILE A 232 -5.76 -18.62 -23.52
CA ILE A 232 -5.88 -19.05 -22.13
C ILE A 232 -7.36 -19.28 -21.81
N LYS A 233 -7.69 -20.43 -21.26
CA LYS A 233 -9.06 -20.73 -20.82
C LYS A 233 -9.44 -19.88 -19.62
N VAL A 234 -10.61 -19.25 -19.66
CA VAL A 234 -11.20 -18.58 -18.51
C VAL A 234 -11.78 -19.65 -17.57
N PRO A 235 -11.47 -19.63 -16.27
CA PRO A 235 -12.04 -20.55 -15.29
C PRO A 235 -13.57 -20.56 -15.32
N ALA A 236 -14.18 -21.74 -15.12
CA ALA A 236 -15.61 -21.93 -15.27
C ALA A 236 -16.45 -21.08 -14.31
N ASP A 237 -15.95 -20.84 -13.09
CA ASP A 237 -16.56 -19.98 -12.08
C ASP A 237 -16.59 -18.51 -12.55
N LYS A 238 -15.51 -18.00 -13.13
CA LYS A 238 -15.46 -16.65 -13.71
C LYS A 238 -16.30 -16.55 -14.99
N ALA A 239 -16.21 -17.56 -15.86
CA ALA A 239 -16.94 -17.61 -17.13
C ALA A 239 -18.47 -17.65 -16.95
N ALA A 240 -18.94 -18.13 -15.79
CA ALA A 240 -20.35 -18.13 -15.43
C ALA A 240 -20.88 -16.73 -15.04
N ASP A 241 -20.02 -15.74 -14.81
CA ASP A 241 -20.43 -14.39 -14.44
C ASP A 241 -21.21 -13.74 -15.61
N PRO A 242 -22.48 -13.33 -15.41
CA PRO A 242 -23.28 -12.71 -16.45
C PRO A 242 -22.66 -11.45 -17.05
N ALA A 243 -21.82 -10.72 -16.29
CA ALA A 243 -21.19 -9.49 -16.74
C ALA A 243 -20.27 -9.72 -17.96
N LEU A 244 -19.65 -10.90 -18.09
CA LEU A 244 -18.77 -11.21 -19.21
C LEU A 244 -19.49 -11.38 -20.55
N LYS A 245 -20.81 -11.64 -20.55
CA LYS A 245 -21.56 -11.91 -21.78
C LYS A 245 -21.53 -10.75 -22.76
N GLU A 246 -21.52 -9.52 -22.26
CA GLU A 246 -21.49 -8.32 -23.08
C GLU A 246 -20.12 -8.09 -23.73
N TYR A 247 -19.05 -8.66 -23.16
CA TYR A 247 -17.68 -8.52 -23.64
C TYR A 247 -17.26 -9.62 -24.62
N ILE A 248 -18.11 -10.62 -24.88
CA ILE A 248 -17.79 -11.69 -25.84
C ILE A 248 -17.56 -11.07 -27.23
N GLY A 249 -16.40 -11.33 -27.80
CA GLY A 249 -15.94 -10.81 -29.10
C GLY A 249 -15.24 -9.46 -29.01
N GLN A 250 -15.17 -8.83 -27.84
CA GLN A 250 -14.54 -7.54 -27.59
C GLN A 250 -13.14 -7.68 -27.00
N ASP A 251 -12.37 -6.58 -27.04
CA ASP A 251 -11.10 -6.48 -26.33
C ASP A 251 -11.34 -6.19 -24.84
N VAL A 252 -10.64 -6.93 -23.99
CA VAL A 252 -10.62 -6.76 -22.53
C VAL A 252 -9.16 -6.76 -22.06
N VAL A 253 -8.93 -6.32 -20.83
CA VAL A 253 -7.60 -6.39 -20.20
C VAL A 253 -7.63 -7.45 -19.13
N ILE A 254 -6.76 -8.47 -19.22
CA ILE A 254 -6.55 -9.39 -18.12
C ILE A 254 -5.44 -8.89 -17.20
N GLY A 255 -5.67 -9.03 -15.89
CA GLY A 255 -4.70 -8.76 -14.85
C GLY A 255 -4.23 -10.05 -14.20
N ILE A 256 -2.92 -10.29 -14.23
CA ILE A 256 -2.28 -11.50 -13.68
C ILE A 256 -1.17 -11.08 -12.72
N ARG A 257 -1.19 -11.61 -11.51
CA ARG A 257 -0.15 -11.33 -10.52
C ARG A 257 1.15 -12.06 -10.88
N PRO A 258 2.33 -11.44 -10.67
CA PRO A 258 3.61 -12.11 -10.96
C PRO A 258 3.76 -13.47 -10.29
N GLU A 259 3.25 -13.65 -9.07
CA GLU A 259 3.34 -14.91 -8.32
C GLU A 259 2.38 -16.02 -8.78
N THR A 260 1.50 -15.73 -9.73
CA THR A 260 0.60 -16.73 -10.35
C THR A 260 1.17 -17.26 -11.66
N ILE A 261 2.39 -16.86 -12.02
CA ILE A 261 3.09 -17.34 -13.21
C ILE A 261 4.20 -18.30 -12.76
N HIS A 262 4.17 -19.51 -13.30
CA HIS A 262 5.01 -20.63 -12.90
C HIS A 262 5.88 -21.09 -14.07
N ASP A 263 7.16 -21.31 -13.81
CA ASP A 263 8.09 -21.92 -14.78
C ASP A 263 8.49 -23.35 -14.41
N GLU A 264 7.98 -23.88 -13.28
CA GLU A 264 8.27 -25.24 -12.87
C GLU A 264 7.66 -26.27 -13.82
N PRO A 265 8.45 -27.17 -14.46
CA PRO A 265 7.93 -28.11 -15.45
C PRO A 265 6.77 -28.98 -14.96
N ALA A 266 6.77 -29.35 -13.67
CA ALA A 266 5.71 -30.13 -13.05
C ALA A 266 4.38 -29.35 -12.97
N VAL A 267 4.43 -28.04 -12.70
CA VAL A 267 3.24 -27.17 -12.65
C VAL A 267 2.75 -26.86 -14.06
N VAL A 268 3.69 -26.63 -14.99
CA VAL A 268 3.36 -26.41 -16.40
C VAL A 268 2.60 -27.60 -17.00
N ALA A 269 3.02 -28.82 -16.66
CA ALA A 269 2.37 -30.05 -17.13
C ALA A 269 0.94 -30.23 -16.59
N THR A 270 0.58 -29.66 -15.43
CA THR A 270 -0.76 -29.79 -14.85
C THR A 270 -1.74 -28.75 -15.35
N MET A 271 -1.29 -27.70 -16.05
CA MET A 271 -2.11 -26.58 -16.51
C MET A 271 -2.04 -26.35 -18.05
N PRO A 272 -2.27 -27.37 -18.89
CA PRO A 272 -2.03 -27.28 -20.34
C PRO A 272 -2.88 -26.20 -21.04
N GLU A 273 -4.08 -25.90 -20.54
CA GLU A 273 -5.00 -24.90 -21.10
C GLU A 273 -4.68 -23.44 -20.67
N SER A 274 -3.62 -23.23 -19.89
CA SER A 274 -3.21 -21.92 -19.38
C SER A 274 -1.70 -21.73 -19.49
N THR A 275 -1.11 -22.20 -20.59
CA THR A 275 0.33 -22.06 -20.87
C THR A 275 0.61 -21.02 -21.94
N ILE A 276 1.78 -20.38 -21.83
CA ILE A 276 2.32 -19.43 -22.79
C ILE A 276 3.75 -19.82 -23.14
N GLU A 277 4.10 -19.71 -24.41
CA GLU A 277 5.49 -19.76 -24.88
C GLU A 277 6.05 -18.35 -24.99
N THR A 278 7.22 -18.13 -24.39
CA THR A 278 7.81 -16.79 -24.20
C THR A 278 9.34 -16.88 -24.10
N THR A 279 10.02 -15.76 -24.28
CA THR A 279 11.46 -15.62 -24.09
C THR A 279 11.76 -14.90 -22.78
N VAL A 280 12.84 -15.26 -22.10
CA VAL A 280 13.30 -14.54 -20.92
C VAL A 280 14.24 -13.42 -21.35
N ASP A 281 13.85 -12.17 -21.18
CA ASP A 281 14.73 -11.04 -21.52
C ASP A 281 15.73 -10.76 -20.40
N VAL A 282 15.25 -10.76 -19.16
CA VAL A 282 16.02 -10.42 -17.98
C VAL A 282 15.66 -11.35 -16.81
N THR A 283 16.66 -11.69 -16.01
CA THR A 283 16.51 -12.45 -14.76
C THR A 283 17.09 -11.63 -13.61
N GLU A 284 16.27 -11.33 -12.60
CA GLU A 284 16.70 -10.60 -11.40
C GLU A 284 16.58 -11.49 -10.16
N LEU A 285 17.72 -11.75 -9.50
CA LEU A 285 17.75 -12.51 -8.24
C LEU A 285 17.45 -11.59 -7.06
N MET A 286 16.32 -11.81 -6.40
CA MET A 286 15.84 -11.01 -5.26
C MET A 286 16.09 -11.70 -3.91
N GLY A 287 17.03 -12.65 -3.88
CA GLY A 287 17.37 -13.45 -2.71
C GLY A 287 16.60 -14.76 -2.68
N ALA A 288 15.40 -14.75 -2.10
CA ALA A 288 14.57 -15.97 -1.95
C ALA A 288 13.73 -16.29 -3.19
N GLU A 289 13.65 -15.37 -4.15
CA GLU A 289 12.84 -15.43 -5.35
C GLU A 289 13.64 -14.88 -6.55
N ILE A 290 13.23 -15.25 -7.75
CA ILE A 290 13.74 -14.69 -9.00
C ILE A 290 12.60 -14.01 -9.73
N TYR A 291 12.84 -12.80 -10.24
CA TYR A 291 11.93 -12.13 -11.16
C TYR A 291 12.41 -12.40 -12.58
N LEU A 292 11.54 -13.01 -13.38
CA LEU A 292 11.74 -13.22 -14.80
C LEU A 292 10.97 -12.14 -15.55
N TYR A 293 11.65 -11.38 -16.39
CA TYR A 293 11.02 -10.44 -17.32
C TYR A 293 10.84 -11.17 -18.64
N LEU A 294 9.60 -11.49 -18.94
CA LEU A 294 9.17 -12.32 -20.05
C LEU A 294 8.82 -11.43 -21.24
N GLY A 295 9.53 -11.65 -22.35
CA GLY A 295 9.32 -11.00 -23.63
C GLY A 295 8.22 -11.66 -24.44
N PHE A 296 7.48 -10.86 -25.20
CA PHE A 296 6.41 -11.31 -26.08
C PHE A 296 6.70 -10.81 -27.50
N ASP A 297 7.70 -11.42 -28.13
CA ASP A 297 8.12 -11.07 -29.49
C ASP A 297 6.93 -11.08 -30.46
N GLY A 298 6.66 -9.93 -31.09
CA GLY A 298 5.56 -9.77 -32.06
C GLY A 298 4.16 -9.61 -31.43
N GLN A 299 4.06 -9.44 -30.11
CA GLN A 299 2.79 -9.16 -29.41
C GLN A 299 2.91 -7.97 -28.43
N GLU A 300 3.85 -7.07 -28.70
CA GLU A 300 4.14 -5.89 -27.88
C GLU A 300 2.90 -5.00 -27.67
N ASP A 301 2.01 -4.92 -28.66
CA ASP A 301 0.75 -4.16 -28.56
C ASP A 301 -0.15 -4.68 -27.43
N ALA A 302 -0.14 -6.00 -27.14
CA ALA A 302 -0.96 -6.58 -26.09
C ALA A 302 -0.50 -6.13 -24.70
N THR A 303 0.79 -5.90 -24.49
CA THR A 303 1.38 -5.52 -23.21
C THR A 303 1.78 -4.04 -23.14
N ASN A 304 1.41 -3.25 -24.16
CA ASN A 304 1.86 -1.86 -24.34
C ASN A 304 3.39 -1.73 -24.34
N GLY A 305 4.10 -2.68 -24.96
CA GLY A 305 5.56 -2.71 -25.09
C GLY A 305 6.30 -3.02 -23.78
N LYS A 306 5.61 -3.57 -22.78
CA LYS A 306 6.21 -3.92 -21.48
C LYS A 306 6.40 -5.42 -21.34
N ASN A 307 7.44 -5.81 -20.61
CA ASN A 307 7.66 -7.19 -20.24
C ASN A 307 6.64 -7.62 -19.17
N ILE A 308 6.26 -8.89 -19.24
CA ILE A 308 5.46 -9.54 -18.20
C ILE A 308 6.41 -10.07 -17.13
N ILE A 309 6.15 -9.76 -15.88
CA ILE A 309 7.01 -10.16 -14.77
C ILE A 309 6.45 -11.42 -14.15
N ALA A 310 7.23 -12.50 -14.12
CA ALA A 310 6.93 -13.69 -13.33
C ALA A 310 7.81 -13.71 -12.07
N ARG A 311 7.20 -14.02 -10.92
CA ARG A 311 7.91 -14.19 -9.65
C ARG A 311 8.01 -15.66 -9.32
N VAL A 312 9.17 -16.25 -9.60
CA VAL A 312 9.40 -17.69 -9.51
C VAL A 312 10.34 -18.04 -8.35
N SER A 313 10.41 -19.33 -8.04
CA SER A 313 11.33 -19.87 -7.04
C SER A 313 12.79 -19.48 -7.34
N ALA A 314 13.59 -19.21 -6.30
CA ALA A 314 15.04 -19.06 -6.44
C ALA A 314 15.76 -20.33 -6.98
N ARG A 315 15.04 -21.46 -7.10
CA ARG A 315 15.54 -22.70 -7.72
C ARG A 315 15.34 -22.75 -9.23
N SER A 316 14.68 -21.77 -9.83
CA SER A 316 14.48 -21.71 -11.27
C SER A 316 15.82 -21.77 -12.02
N SER A 317 15.87 -22.63 -13.05
CA SER A 317 17.01 -22.75 -13.95
C SER A 317 16.93 -21.79 -15.14
N SER A 318 15.82 -21.06 -15.31
CA SER A 318 15.58 -20.13 -16.42
C SER A 318 16.61 -18.99 -16.41
N ARG A 319 17.13 -18.64 -17.59
CA ARG A 319 18.13 -17.59 -17.80
C ARG A 319 17.72 -16.66 -18.93
N ALA A 320 18.27 -15.45 -18.91
CA ALA A 320 18.12 -14.50 -20.02
C ALA A 320 18.56 -15.14 -21.36
N GLY A 321 17.71 -15.00 -22.38
CA GLY A 321 17.83 -15.61 -23.70
C GLY A 321 17.11 -16.95 -23.86
N ASP A 322 16.66 -17.58 -22.77
CA ASP A 322 15.96 -18.88 -22.87
C ASP A 322 14.56 -18.70 -23.46
N ALA A 323 14.19 -19.58 -24.39
CA ALA A 323 12.80 -19.79 -24.77
C ALA A 323 12.18 -20.79 -23.80
N ILE A 324 11.18 -20.34 -23.04
CA ILE A 324 10.55 -21.13 -21.99
C ILE A 324 9.05 -21.23 -22.20
N LYS A 325 8.45 -22.21 -21.52
CA LYS A 325 7.00 -22.34 -21.40
C LYS A 325 6.61 -22.09 -19.95
N VAL A 326 5.72 -21.14 -19.74
CA VAL A 326 5.20 -20.81 -18.41
C VAL A 326 3.73 -21.18 -18.31
N ALA A 327 3.28 -21.51 -17.10
CA ALA A 327 1.87 -21.70 -16.78
C ALA A 327 1.35 -20.52 -15.96
N ILE A 328 0.10 -20.17 -16.18
CA ILE A 328 -0.61 -19.14 -15.45
C ILE A 328 -1.71 -19.79 -14.64
N ASP A 329 -1.68 -19.59 -13.32
CA ASP A 329 -2.82 -19.89 -12.47
C ASP A 329 -3.94 -18.87 -12.73
N THR A 330 -4.91 -19.30 -13.53
CA THR A 330 -6.04 -18.47 -13.96
C THR A 330 -7.09 -18.29 -12.87
N THR A 331 -7.05 -19.05 -11.77
CA THR A 331 -8.04 -18.91 -10.67
C THR A 331 -7.98 -17.53 -10.02
N ARG A 332 -6.82 -16.87 -10.06
CA ARG A 332 -6.58 -15.51 -9.54
C ARG A 332 -6.48 -14.44 -10.65
N MET A 333 -6.87 -14.78 -11.88
CA MET A 333 -6.90 -13.84 -12.99
C MET A 333 -8.09 -12.89 -12.84
N HIS A 334 -7.84 -11.59 -13.02
CA HIS A 334 -8.89 -10.58 -13.09
C HIS A 334 -9.14 -10.17 -14.53
N ILE A 335 -10.37 -9.79 -14.87
CA ILE A 335 -10.73 -9.25 -16.18
C ILE A 335 -11.27 -7.83 -15.99
N PHE A 336 -10.76 -6.89 -16.77
CA PHE A 336 -11.11 -5.48 -16.74
C PHE A 336 -11.62 -5.02 -18.10
N ASP A 337 -12.53 -4.06 -18.06
CA ASP A 337 -12.96 -3.31 -19.23
C ASP A 337 -11.80 -2.45 -19.74
N LYS A 338 -11.55 -2.49 -21.05
CA LYS A 338 -10.44 -1.77 -21.70
C LYS A 338 -10.64 -0.24 -21.70
N ASP A 339 -11.88 0.20 -21.82
CA ASP A 339 -12.22 1.62 -21.98
C ASP A 339 -12.51 2.27 -20.62
N THR A 340 -13.30 1.59 -19.77
CA THR A 340 -13.67 2.13 -18.45
C THR A 340 -12.64 1.81 -17.35
N GLU A 341 -11.70 0.91 -17.63
CA GLU A 341 -10.68 0.38 -16.71
C GLU A 341 -11.25 -0.32 -15.45
N LYS A 342 -12.57 -0.51 -15.38
CA LYS A 342 -13.24 -1.14 -14.23
C LYS A 342 -13.07 -2.65 -14.25
N CYS A 343 -12.98 -3.25 -13.08
CA CYS A 343 -13.00 -4.70 -12.97
C CYS A 343 -14.38 -5.25 -13.33
N ILE A 344 -14.41 -6.26 -14.20
CA ILE A 344 -15.61 -6.98 -14.63
C ILE A 344 -15.80 -8.21 -13.72
N VAL A 345 -14.74 -9.00 -13.56
CA VAL A 345 -14.73 -10.21 -12.71
C VAL A 345 -13.36 -10.40 -12.07
N HIS A 346 -13.37 -10.87 -10.81
CA HIS A 346 -12.17 -11.16 -10.04
C HIS A 346 -11.66 -12.57 -10.23
#